data_AF-A0A2V5UQN9-F1
#
_entry.id   AF-A0A2V5UQN9-F1
#
_cell.length_a   1.000
_cell.length_b   1.000
_cell.length_c   1.000
_cell.angle_alpha   90.00
_cell.angle_beta   90.00
_cell.angle_gamma   90.00
#
_symmetry.space_group_name_H-M   'P 1'
#
loop_
_entity.id
_entity.type
_entity.pdbx_description
1 polymer ?
#
loop_
_entity_poly.entity_id
_entity_poly.type
_entity_poly.pdbx_seq_one_letter_code
_entity_poly.pdbx_strand_id
1 'polypeptide(L)'
;MALDTVERLRAAVRDVPDFPKKGIVFKDITPVLSDPVLFHASIDLFLDRCRGRKVDKIVGIDARGFLFGSAVAYELGVGFVPIRKRGKLPFQTEV
;
A
#
# COMPACT_ATOMS: atom_id res chain seq x y z
N MET A 1 -0.19 -14.88 -16.38
CA MET A 1 0.55 -15.51 -15.24
C MET A 1 0.90 -14.43 -14.23
N ALA A 2 1.11 -14.73 -12.94
CA ALA A 2 1.39 -13.72 -11.91
C ALA A 2 2.58 -12.78 -12.26
N LEU A 3 3.57 -13.27 -13.01
CA LEU A 3 4.67 -12.47 -13.56
C LEU A 3 4.19 -11.34 -14.49
N ASP A 4 3.18 -11.60 -15.33
CA ASP A 4 2.57 -10.60 -16.21
C ASP A 4 1.87 -9.48 -15.41
N THR A 5 1.18 -9.85 -14.33
CA THR A 5 0.52 -8.88 -13.44
C THR A 5 1.52 -7.93 -12.78
N VAL A 6 2.62 -8.46 -12.25
CA VAL A 6 3.65 -7.64 -11.59
C VAL A 6 4.32 -6.68 -12.57
N GLU A 7 4.60 -7.12 -13.80
CA GLU A 7 5.17 -6.23 -14.82
C GLU A 7 4.18 -5.14 -15.23
N ARG A 8 2.88 -5.43 -15.36
CA ARG A 8 1.84 -4.42 -15.63
C ARG A 8 1.74 -3.38 -14.51
N LEU A 9 1.76 -3.83 -13.25
CA LEU A 9 1.79 -2.92 -12.09
C LEU A 9 3.03 -2.05 -12.09
N ARG A 10 4.21 -2.63 -12.38
CA ARG A 10 5.46 -1.88 -12.45
C ARG A 10 5.43 -0.83 -13.56
N ALA A 11 4.93 -1.19 -14.74
CA ALA A 11 4.82 -0.28 -15.88
C ALA A 11 3.88 0.91 -15.61
N ALA A 12 2.87 0.72 -14.75
CA ALA A 12 1.96 1.79 -14.36
C ALA A 12 2.54 2.75 -13.32
N VAL A 13 3.58 2.36 -12.56
CA VAL A 13 4.24 3.26 -11.62
C VAL A 13 5.09 4.26 -12.40
N ARG A 14 4.79 5.55 -12.21
CA ARG A 14 5.50 6.64 -12.88
C ARG A 14 6.66 7.16 -12.02
N ASP A 15 7.78 7.43 -12.66
CA ASP A 15 8.90 8.13 -12.04
C ASP A 15 8.70 9.65 -12.13
N VAL A 16 8.84 10.32 -10.98
CA VAL A 16 8.80 11.79 -10.87
C VAL A 16 10.15 12.26 -10.32
N PRO A 17 11.04 12.81 -11.17
CA PRO A 17 12.35 13.26 -10.73
C PRO A 17 12.26 14.49 -9.83
N ASP A 18 13.23 14.62 -8.93
CA ASP A 18 13.43 15.74 -8.01
C ASP A 18 12.26 16.06 -7.07
N PHE A 19 11.43 15.05 -6.74
CA PHE A 19 10.31 15.20 -5.80
C PHE A 19 10.48 14.34 -4.54
N PRO A 20 10.18 14.84 -3.34
CA PRO A 20 9.81 16.23 -3.02
C PRO A 20 11.01 17.18 -2.93
N LYS A 21 12.23 16.68 -3.18
CA LYS A 21 13.48 17.45 -3.17
C LYS A 21 14.42 16.91 -4.25
N LYS A 22 15.34 17.78 -4.70
CA LYS A 22 16.37 17.45 -5.69
C LYS A 22 17.15 16.18 -5.30
N GLY A 23 17.38 15.31 -6.28
CA GLY A 23 18.11 14.04 -6.13
C GLY A 23 17.22 12.83 -5.79
N ILE A 24 15.90 13.01 -5.62
CA ILE A 24 14.96 11.91 -5.36
C ILE A 24 14.17 11.59 -6.63
N VAL A 25 14.17 10.33 -7.05
CA VAL A 25 13.22 9.82 -8.06
C VAL A 25 12.02 9.23 -7.32
N PHE A 26 10.93 9.99 -7.27
CA PHE A 26 9.73 9.57 -6.58
C PHE A 26 8.94 8.58 -7.41
N LYS A 27 8.48 7.50 -6.76
CA LYS A 27 7.61 6.49 -7.37
C LYS A 27 6.15 6.87 -7.15
N ASP A 28 5.52 7.38 -8.19
CA ASP A 28 4.12 7.77 -8.19
C ASP A 28 3.24 6.57 -8.53
N ILE A 29 2.48 6.13 -7.52
CA ILE A 29 1.56 5.01 -7.57
C ILE A 29 0.14 5.41 -7.99
N THR A 30 -0.13 6.71 -8.19
CA THR A 30 -1.49 7.17 -8.49
C THR A 30 -2.11 6.54 -9.75
N PRO A 31 -1.37 6.20 -10.82
CA PRO A 31 -1.97 5.49 -11.95
C PRO A 31 -2.49 4.09 -11.58
N VAL A 32 -1.77 3.36 -10.73
CA VAL A 32 -2.21 2.05 -10.20
C VAL A 32 -3.51 2.21 -9.40
N LEU A 33 -3.64 3.28 -8.62
CA LEU A 33 -4.82 3.55 -7.81
C LEU A 33 -6.03 4.00 -8.66
N SER A 34 -5.79 4.70 -9.77
CA SER A 34 -6.86 5.20 -10.65
C SER A 34 -7.41 4.15 -11.60
N ASP A 35 -6.65 3.09 -11.88
CA ASP A 35 -7.08 1.98 -12.71
C ASP A 35 -7.66 0.87 -11.81
N PRO A 36 -8.97 0.55 -11.91
CA PRO A 36 -9.59 -0.43 -11.04
C PRO A 36 -8.97 -1.83 -11.21
N VAL A 37 -8.59 -2.22 -12.44
CA VAL A 37 -8.00 -3.52 -12.72
C VAL A 37 -6.64 -3.65 -12.04
N LEU A 38 -5.81 -2.61 -12.13
CA LEU A 38 -4.49 -2.60 -11.50
C LEU A 38 -4.61 -2.50 -9.98
N PHE A 39 -5.53 -1.69 -9.46
CA PHE A 39 -5.72 -1.59 -8.02
C PHE A 39 -6.15 -2.94 -7.43
N HIS A 40 -7.18 -3.60 -8.00
CA HIS A 40 -7.61 -4.93 -7.59
C HIS A 40 -6.47 -5.95 -7.66
N ALA A 41 -5.75 -5.99 -8.78
CA ALA A 41 -4.63 -6.90 -8.95
C ALA A 41 -3.52 -6.69 -7.90
N SER A 42 -3.28 -5.44 -7.47
CA SER A 42 -2.32 -5.15 -6.41
C SER A 42 -2.76 -5.72 -5.06
N ILE A 43 -4.06 -5.64 -4.74
CA ILE A 43 -4.64 -6.18 -3.51
C ILE A 43 -4.59 -7.72 -3.53
N ASP A 44 -4.97 -8.35 -4.64
CA ASP A 44 -4.92 -9.80 -4.82
C ASP A 44 -3.51 -10.35 -4.55
N LEU A 45 -2.46 -9.68 -5.06
CA LEU A 45 -1.08 -10.07 -4.80
C LEU A 45 -0.69 -9.97 -3.32
N PHE A 46 -1.21 -9.00 -2.57
CA PHE A 46 -1.02 -8.93 -1.12
C PHE A 46 -1.74 -10.10 -0.42
N LEU A 47 -2.99 -10.37 -0.79
CA LEU A 47 -3.79 -11.45 -0.22
C LEU A 47 -3.15 -12.82 -0.48
N ASP A 48 -2.66 -13.06 -1.69
CA ASP A 48 -1.94 -14.26 -2.07
C ASP A 48 -0.74 -14.52 -1.14
N ARG A 49 -0.01 -13.47 -0.77
CA ARG A 49 1.12 -13.56 0.16
C ARG A 49 0.70 -13.84 1.60
N CYS A 50 -0.51 -13.48 1.97
CA CYS A 50 -1.12 -13.76 3.27
C CYS A 50 -1.77 -15.15 3.34
N ARG A 51 -2.00 -15.84 2.22
CA ARG A 51 -2.63 -17.18 2.21
C ARG A 51 -1.84 -18.17 3.08
N GLY A 52 -2.59 -18.96 3.85
CA GLY A 52 -2.04 -19.95 4.77
C GLY A 52 -1.35 -19.37 6.01
N ARG A 53 -1.37 -18.05 6.20
CA ARG A 53 -0.84 -17.38 7.39
C ARG A 53 -2.01 -16.89 8.24
N LYS A 54 -1.91 -17.05 9.56
CA LYS A 54 -2.80 -16.37 10.48
C LYS A 54 -2.35 -14.91 10.59
N VAL A 55 -3.11 -14.02 9.96
CA VAL A 55 -2.93 -12.57 10.08
C VAL A 55 -3.99 -12.06 11.05
N ASP A 56 -3.58 -11.38 12.13
CA ASP A 56 -4.53 -10.83 13.11
C ASP A 56 -4.82 -9.34 12.87
N LYS A 57 -3.87 -8.61 12.27
CA LYS A 57 -3.97 -7.17 11.95
C LYS A 57 -3.13 -6.83 10.72
N ILE A 58 -3.54 -5.80 9.99
CA ILE A 58 -2.71 -5.14 8.98
C ILE A 58 -2.31 -3.77 9.48
N VAL A 59 -1.04 -3.41 9.33
CA VAL A 59 -0.49 -2.15 9.79
C VAL A 59 -0.06 -1.33 8.57
N GLY A 60 -0.54 -0.09 8.47
CA GLY A 60 -0.18 0.83 7.37
C GLY A 60 0.64 2.01 7.87
N ILE A 61 1.63 2.45 7.10
CA ILE A 61 2.44 3.64 7.40
C ILE A 61 1.90 4.86 6.63
N ASP A 62 1.76 5.98 7.34
CA ASP A 62 1.17 7.24 6.84
C ASP A 62 1.90 7.80 5.59
N ALA A 63 1.21 8.37 4.60
CA ALA A 63 -0.25 8.31 4.36
C ALA A 63 -0.62 7.22 3.35
N ARG A 64 0.24 7.03 2.35
CA ARG A 64 -0.06 6.19 1.18
C ARG A 64 -0.10 4.70 1.50
N GLY A 65 0.55 4.26 2.57
CA GLY A 65 0.43 2.87 3.04
C GLY A 65 -0.99 2.54 3.52
N PHE A 66 -1.81 3.54 3.86
CA PHE A 66 -3.20 3.31 4.27
C PHE A 66 -4.06 2.83 3.11
N LEU A 67 -3.77 3.26 1.88
CA LEU A 67 -4.60 3.00 0.70
C LEU A 67 -4.68 1.50 0.38
N PHE A 68 -3.53 0.82 0.38
CA PHE A 68 -3.49 -0.63 0.19
C PHE A 68 -3.73 -1.37 1.49
N GLY A 69 -3.15 -0.90 2.60
CA GLY A 69 -3.22 -1.60 3.88
C GLY A 69 -4.66 -1.72 4.40
N SER A 70 -5.49 -0.68 4.25
CA SER A 70 -6.89 -0.76 4.68
C SER A 70 -7.71 -1.70 3.80
N ALA A 71 -7.48 -1.70 2.49
CA ALA A 71 -8.15 -2.61 1.56
C ALA A 71 -7.78 -4.07 1.84
N VAL A 72 -6.50 -4.38 2.05
CA VAL A 72 -6.06 -5.73 2.44
C VAL A 72 -6.66 -6.15 3.79
N ALA A 73 -6.71 -5.23 4.77
CA ALA A 73 -7.32 -5.51 6.07
C ALA A 73 -8.82 -5.85 5.93
N TYR A 74 -9.53 -5.09 5.09
CA TYR A 74 -10.94 -5.29 4.79
C TYR A 74 -11.19 -6.66 4.17
N GLU A 75 -10.44 -7.02 3.12
CA GLU A 75 -10.56 -8.31 2.43
C GLU A 75 -10.21 -9.52 3.34
N LEU A 76 -9.25 -9.36 4.25
CA LEU A 76 -8.90 -10.40 5.22
C LEU A 76 -9.88 -10.48 6.41
N GLY A 77 -10.79 -9.52 6.56
CA GLY A 77 -11.70 -9.45 7.72
C GLY A 77 -10.98 -9.16 9.04
N VAL A 78 -9.85 -8.44 9.00
CA VAL A 78 -9.02 -8.14 10.19
C VAL A 78 -8.92 -6.64 10.45
N GLY A 79 -8.50 -6.28 11.66
CA GLY A 79 -8.34 -4.88 12.03
C GLY A 79 -7.17 -4.20 11.31
N PHE A 80 -7.37 -2.95 10.88
CA PHE A 80 -6.32 -2.07 10.39
C PHE A 80 -5.74 -1.19 11.51
N VAL A 81 -4.42 -1.02 11.55
CA VAL A 81 -3.72 -0.16 12.53
C VAL A 81 -2.91 0.91 11.80
N PRO A 82 -3.23 2.21 11.95
CA PRO A 82 -2.48 3.28 11.33
C PRO A 82 -1.24 3.66 12.15
N ILE A 83 -0.05 3.58 11.53
CA ILE A 83 1.18 4.20 12.05
C ILE A 83 1.34 5.58 11.43
N ARG A 84 1.46 6.61 12.26
CA ARG A 84 1.62 8.01 11.83
C ARG A 84 2.88 8.65 12.39
N LYS A 85 3.28 9.76 11.77
CA LYS A 85 4.33 10.63 12.34
C LYS A 85 3.93 11.08 13.75
N ARG A 86 4.93 11.32 14.60
CA ARG A 86 4.74 11.79 15.98
C ARG A 86 3.75 12.96 16.04
N GLY A 87 2.81 12.90 17.00
CA GLY A 87 1.79 13.93 17.21
C GLY A 87 0.59 13.88 16.25
N LYS A 88 0.47 12.86 15.38
CA LYS A 88 -0.68 12.71 14.45
C LYS A 88 -1.72 11.68 14.89
N LEU A 89 -1.45 10.89 15.92
CA LEU A 89 -2.44 10.03 16.56
C LEU A 89 -3.02 10.75 17.79
N PRO A 90 -4.35 10.75 17.99
CA PRO A 90 -5.00 11.52 19.04
C PRO A 90 -4.99 10.83 20.42
N PHE A 91 -4.71 9.54 20.47
CA PHE A 91 -4.71 8.75 21.71
C PHE A 91 -3.29 8.43 22.18
N GLN A 92 -3.18 7.75 23.32
CA GLN A 92 -1.91 7.32 23.88
C GLN A 92 -1.13 6.47 22.86
N THR A 93 0.16 6.80 22.71
CA THR A 93 1.10 6.08 21.84
C THR A 93 2.36 5.78 22.64
N GLU A 94 3.04 4.69 22.29
CA GLU A 94 4.38 4.39 22.80
C GLU A 94 5.39 5.28 22.08
N VAL A 95 6.29 5.93 22.84
CA VAL A 95 7.20 7.00 22.36
C VAL A 95 8.59 6.47 22.09
#